data_AF-Q2B5U4-F1
#
_entry.id   AF-Q2B5U4-F1
#
_cell.length_a   1.000
_cell.length_b   1.000
_cell.length_c   1.000
_cell.angle_alpha   90.00
_cell.angle_beta   90.00
_cell.angle_gamma   90.00
#
_symmetry.space_group_name_H-M   'P 1'
#
loop_
_entity.id
_entity.type
_entity.pdbx_description
1 polymer ?
#
loop_
_entity_poly.entity_id
_entity_poly.type
_entity_poly.pdbx_seq_one_letter_code
_entity_poly.pdbx_strand_id
1 'polypeptide(L)'
;MPYRLAIAQCCCVKIVYGKTEVLCKKNKNIRRTFAGTVEISSIPKKGGVIWLSKIERLADSIVCDAVRRNASDIHILPRRHDTLIQLRIADRLLSRQVLPTDDCERLIAHFKFSASMDIGDRRRPQSGAYSLEIDQKLIGLRLSTLPSSHHESLVIRILPQEDNIHISKISLFPAMSNKLLALLKHAHGLVLFTGPTGSGKTTTLYSLLHETSSLFKRNVITLEDPIEKDSDLVLQVQVNEKAGVSYASGLKAILRHDPDIIMVGEIRDAETAEIAVRAALTGHLVLSTMHTRDAKGAIYRLCEFGVGWQEIEQTLIAVTAQRLVELSCPYCSGTCPPHCRGAAAGKRASVFELLTGKALSAVMKEARGEGSAYQYPTLKNAILKGIALGYIKEAEMDRWVYNEDS
;
A
#
# COMPACT_ATOMS: atom_id res chain seq x y z
N MET A 1 -36.52 -17.50 -39.02
CA MET A 1 -35.92 -17.46 -40.37
C MET A 1 -36.09 -16.05 -40.94
N PRO A 2 -35.16 -15.50 -41.73
CA PRO A 2 -33.71 -15.51 -41.60
C PRO A 2 -33.09 -14.09 -41.72
N TYR A 3 -31.83 -13.98 -41.28
CA TYR A 3 -30.74 -13.10 -41.72
C TYR A 3 -30.99 -12.10 -42.87
N ARG A 4 -30.53 -10.85 -42.68
CA ARG A 4 -29.84 -10.08 -43.73
C ARG A 4 -28.74 -9.17 -43.14
N LEU A 5 -27.51 -9.45 -43.59
CA LEU A 5 -26.32 -8.59 -43.52
C LEU A 5 -26.60 -7.19 -44.08
N ALA A 6 -26.04 -6.15 -43.46
CA ALA A 6 -25.69 -4.89 -44.14
C ALA A 6 -24.47 -4.21 -43.46
N ILE A 7 -23.29 -4.55 -43.98
CA ILE A 7 -22.13 -3.69 -44.27
C ILE A 7 -21.78 -2.61 -43.22
N ALA A 8 -20.75 -2.90 -42.42
CA ALA A 8 -19.98 -1.88 -41.71
C ALA A 8 -19.16 -1.06 -42.70
N GLN A 9 -19.41 0.25 -42.75
CA GLN A 9 -18.59 1.19 -43.51
C GLN A 9 -17.68 1.95 -42.54
N CYS A 10 -16.37 1.76 -42.72
CA CYS A 10 -15.29 2.38 -41.94
C CYS A 10 -15.44 3.90 -41.80
N CYS A 11 -15.37 4.40 -40.56
CA CYS A 11 -14.97 5.77 -40.28
C CYS A 11 -13.51 5.75 -39.81
N CYS A 12 -12.56 6.08 -40.71
CA CYS A 12 -11.18 6.38 -40.32
C CYS A 12 -11.14 7.77 -39.66
N VAL A 13 -10.80 7.83 -38.37
CA VAL A 13 -10.42 9.09 -37.72
C VAL A 13 -8.91 9.24 -37.89
N LYS A 14 -8.49 10.24 -38.68
CA LYS A 14 -7.09 10.66 -38.79
C LYS A 14 -6.91 11.86 -37.86
N ILE A 15 -6.25 11.67 -36.72
CA ILE A 15 -5.93 12.77 -35.80
C ILE A 15 -4.62 13.39 -36.26
N VAL A 16 -4.68 14.63 -36.73
CA VAL A 16 -3.51 15.50 -36.93
C VAL A 16 -3.53 16.54 -35.80
N TYR A 17 -2.39 16.72 -35.15
CA TYR A 17 -2.16 17.60 -34.00
C TYR A 17 -2.91 18.94 -34.10
N GLY A 18 -3.76 19.24 -33.12
CA GLY A 18 -4.03 20.62 -32.69
C GLY A 18 -5.40 21.24 -32.97
N LYS A 19 -6.33 20.64 -33.74
CA LYS A 19 -7.72 21.13 -33.85
C LYS A 19 -8.72 19.99 -34.06
N THR A 20 -9.71 19.89 -33.20
CA THR A 20 -10.85 18.98 -33.34
C THR A 20 -11.89 19.61 -34.27
N GLU A 21 -11.93 19.21 -35.54
CA GLU A 21 -13.11 19.41 -36.39
C GLU A 21 -13.76 18.07 -36.69
N VAL A 22 -14.98 17.88 -36.17
CA VAL A 22 -15.81 16.70 -36.44
C VAL A 22 -16.65 17.00 -37.69
N LEU A 23 -16.23 16.49 -38.85
CA LEU A 23 -17.08 16.46 -40.04
C LEU A 23 -18.05 15.27 -39.97
N CYS A 24 -19.21 15.47 -39.31
CA CYS A 24 -20.32 14.53 -39.36
C CYS A 24 -21.27 14.92 -40.51
N LYS A 25 -21.22 14.20 -41.63
CA LYS A 25 -22.26 14.31 -42.67
C LYS A 25 -23.51 13.54 -42.21
N LYS A 26 -24.54 14.32 -41.84
CA LYS A 26 -25.98 13.98 -41.77
C LYS A 26 -26.38 12.79 -40.87
N ASN A 27 -26.84 13.09 -39.65
CA ASN A 27 -28.26 12.98 -39.31
C ASN A 27 -28.58 13.66 -37.98
N LYS A 28 -29.65 14.45 -37.98
CA LYS A 28 -30.21 15.15 -36.82
C LYS A 28 -30.98 14.18 -35.94
N ASN A 29 -30.97 14.45 -34.64
CA ASN A 29 -31.73 13.85 -33.53
C ASN A 29 -31.03 12.70 -32.80
N ILE A 30 -30.50 12.98 -31.59
CA ILE A 30 -30.78 12.24 -30.35
C ILE A 30 -30.42 13.16 -29.15
N ARG A 31 -31.35 13.23 -28.20
CA ARG A 31 -31.32 14.04 -26.97
C ARG A 31 -30.46 13.38 -25.88
N ARG A 32 -29.99 14.21 -24.93
CA ARG A 32 -29.37 13.86 -23.63
C ARG A 32 -29.99 12.64 -22.93
N THR A 33 -29.14 11.78 -22.37
CA THR A 33 -29.36 11.11 -21.05
C THR A 33 -28.09 10.43 -20.53
N PHE A 34 -27.81 10.69 -19.25
CA PHE A 34 -27.19 9.86 -18.20
C PHE A 34 -25.75 9.33 -18.24
N ALA A 35 -25.19 9.39 -17.03
CA ALA A 35 -23.96 8.80 -16.54
C ALA A 35 -23.81 7.32 -16.94
N GLY A 36 -22.61 6.96 -17.38
CA GLY A 36 -22.24 5.60 -17.69
C GLY A 36 -20.75 5.43 -17.48
N THR A 37 -20.41 4.48 -16.62
CA THR A 37 -19.12 3.80 -16.52
C THR A 37 -18.57 3.57 -17.92
N VAL A 38 -17.34 4.03 -18.18
CA VAL A 38 -16.65 3.65 -19.41
C VAL A 38 -16.22 2.20 -19.24
N GLU A 39 -17.10 1.27 -19.62
CA GLU A 39 -16.66 -0.08 -19.96
C GLU A 39 -15.67 0.07 -21.12
N ILE A 40 -14.40 -0.26 -20.84
CA ILE A 40 -13.40 -0.45 -21.88
C ILE A 40 -13.85 -1.71 -22.63
N SER A 41 -14.72 -1.53 -23.62
CA SER A 41 -15.08 -2.57 -24.56
C SER A 41 -13.80 -3.02 -25.25
N SER A 42 -13.34 -4.20 -24.86
CA SER A 42 -12.37 -5.07 -25.53
C SER A 42 -11.73 -4.49 -26.79
N ILE A 43 -10.42 -4.21 -26.73
CA ILE A 43 -9.59 -4.06 -27.92
C ILE A 43 -9.86 -5.29 -28.80
N PRO A 44 -10.29 -5.12 -30.06
CA PRO A 44 -10.65 -6.27 -30.89
C PRO A 44 -9.40 -7.12 -31.12
N LYS A 45 -9.37 -8.31 -30.53
CA LYS A 45 -8.41 -9.38 -30.85
C LYS A 45 -8.70 -9.89 -32.26
N LYS A 46 -8.22 -9.17 -33.27
CA LYS A 46 -7.95 -9.72 -34.60
C LYS A 46 -6.44 -9.93 -34.71
N GLY A 47 -6.02 -11.16 -35.01
CA GLY A 47 -4.62 -11.59 -35.07
C GLY A 47 -3.75 -10.65 -35.92
N GLY A 48 -3.12 -9.70 -35.25
CA GLY A 48 -2.30 -8.66 -35.86
C GLY A 48 -1.39 -8.09 -34.79
N VAL A 49 -0.09 -8.11 -35.07
CA VAL A 49 0.96 -7.56 -34.22
C VAL A 49 0.60 -6.13 -33.82
N ILE A 50 0.50 -5.87 -32.51
CA ILE A 50 0.30 -4.51 -31.98
C ILE A 50 1.61 -3.75 -32.23
N TRP A 51 1.61 -2.83 -33.20
CA TRP A 51 2.72 -1.91 -33.40
C TRP A 51 2.72 -0.85 -32.30
N LEU A 52 3.26 -1.20 -31.13
CA LEU A 52 3.50 -0.24 -30.06
C LEU A 52 4.44 0.87 -30.55
N SER A 53 4.25 2.10 -30.06
CA SER A 53 5.17 3.20 -30.36
C SER A 53 6.57 2.90 -29.77
N LYS A 54 7.63 3.55 -30.28
CA LYS A 54 9.01 3.38 -29.73
C LYS A 54 9.05 3.64 -28.22
N ILE A 55 8.24 4.59 -27.75
CA ILE A 55 8.20 5.03 -26.35
C ILE A 55 7.41 4.06 -25.48
N GLU A 56 6.29 3.51 -25.95
CA GLU A 56 5.55 2.46 -25.22
C GLU A 56 6.43 1.24 -24.97
N ARG A 57 7.13 0.74 -26.01
CA ARG A 57 8.07 -0.40 -25.82
C ARG A 57 9.19 -0.08 -24.84
N LEU A 58 9.67 1.16 -24.83
CA LEU A 58 10.70 1.59 -23.90
C LEU A 58 10.15 1.64 -22.46
N ALA A 59 8.95 2.19 -22.27
CA ALA A 59 8.27 2.23 -20.98
C ALA A 59 8.05 0.81 -20.43
N ASP A 60 7.47 -0.08 -21.23
CA ASP A 60 7.26 -1.48 -20.88
C ASP A 60 8.57 -2.18 -20.54
N SER A 61 9.63 -1.95 -21.32
CA SER A 61 10.95 -2.53 -21.07
C SER A 61 11.55 -2.05 -19.75
N ILE A 62 11.37 -0.78 -19.38
CA ILE A 62 11.87 -0.21 -18.13
C ILE A 62 11.15 -0.85 -16.95
N VAL A 63 9.82 -0.92 -17.00
CA VAL A 63 9.01 -1.51 -15.93
C VAL A 63 9.29 -3.01 -15.80
N CYS A 64 9.33 -3.75 -16.91
CA CYS A 64 9.65 -5.18 -16.91
C CYS A 64 11.04 -5.47 -16.32
N ASP A 65 12.08 -4.71 -16.69
CA ASP A 65 13.42 -4.88 -16.13
C ASP A 65 13.45 -4.57 -14.62
N ALA A 66 12.73 -3.52 -14.19
CA ALA A 66 12.63 -3.17 -12.78
C ALA A 66 11.92 -4.27 -11.95
N VAL A 67 10.80 -4.79 -12.45
CA VAL A 67 10.04 -5.88 -11.80
C VAL A 67 10.88 -7.15 -11.70
N ARG A 68 11.51 -7.59 -12.80
CA ARG A 68 12.36 -8.80 -12.80
C ARG A 68 13.57 -8.71 -11.88
N ARG A 69 14.04 -7.50 -11.60
CA ARG A 69 15.14 -7.22 -10.66
C ARG A 69 14.68 -6.99 -9.23
N ASN A 70 13.38 -7.11 -8.94
CA ASN A 70 12.77 -6.82 -7.64
C ASN A 70 13.11 -5.40 -7.14
N ALA A 71 13.08 -4.41 -8.04
CA ALA A 71 13.25 -3.01 -7.67
C ALA A 71 12.00 -2.50 -6.94
N SER A 72 12.18 -1.62 -5.94
CA SER A 72 11.07 -0.96 -5.23
C SER A 72 10.61 0.30 -5.95
N ASP A 73 11.53 1.03 -6.56
CA ASP A 73 11.26 2.31 -7.20
C ASP A 73 12.09 2.46 -8.49
N ILE A 74 11.49 3.10 -9.49
CA ILE A 74 12.13 3.53 -10.74
C ILE A 74 12.22 5.06 -10.68
N HIS A 75 13.43 5.59 -10.85
CA HIS A 75 13.69 7.02 -10.87
C HIS A 75 14.05 7.44 -12.29
N ILE A 76 13.28 8.36 -12.88
CA ILE A 76 13.55 8.98 -14.16
C ILE A 76 13.95 10.43 -13.88
N LEU A 77 15.26 10.68 -13.91
CA LEU A 77 15.86 11.95 -13.53
C LEU A 77 16.40 12.68 -14.76
N PRO A 78 15.75 13.77 -15.22
CA PRO A 78 16.31 14.59 -16.28
C PRO A 78 17.54 15.37 -15.77
N ARG A 79 18.64 15.32 -16.52
CA ARG A 79 19.85 16.12 -16.34
C ARG A 79 19.94 17.13 -17.49
N ARG A 80 20.98 17.99 -17.47
CA ARG A 80 21.14 19.06 -18.48
C ARG A 80 21.26 18.55 -19.92
N HIS A 81 21.84 17.37 -20.13
CA HIS A 81 22.17 16.86 -21.47
C HIS A 81 21.54 15.49 -21.78
N ASP A 82 21.03 14.80 -20.77
CA ASP A 82 20.48 13.46 -20.89
C ASP A 82 19.50 13.20 -19.75
N THR A 83 18.92 12.00 -19.72
CA THR A 83 18.07 11.52 -18.64
C THR A 83 18.66 10.26 -18.05
N LEU A 84 18.82 10.26 -16.74
CA LEU A 84 19.32 9.12 -15.98
C LEU A 84 18.14 8.30 -15.45
N ILE A 85 18.13 7.01 -15.77
CA ILE A 85 17.20 6.05 -15.16
C ILE A 85 17.93 5.24 -14.09
N GLN A 86 17.39 5.26 -12.88
CA GLN A 86 17.91 4.52 -11.74
C GLN A 86 16.84 3.61 -11.17
N LEU A 87 17.26 2.47 -10.63
CA LEU A 87 16.39 1.53 -9.93
C LEU A 87 16.82 1.47 -8.46
N ARG A 88 15.86 1.52 -7.54
CA ARG A 88 16.10 1.23 -6.13
C ARG A 88 16.00 -0.28 -5.90
N ILE A 89 17.11 -0.93 -5.57
CA ILE A 89 17.17 -2.38 -5.30
C ILE A 89 17.85 -2.57 -3.95
N ALA A 90 17.19 -3.28 -3.02
CA ALA A 90 17.68 -3.50 -1.66
C ALA A 90 18.17 -2.20 -0.98
N ASP A 91 17.35 -1.15 -1.10
CA ASP A 91 17.58 0.20 -0.57
C ASP A 91 18.79 0.97 -1.14
N ARG A 92 19.37 0.49 -2.26
CA ARG A 92 20.43 1.19 -2.99
C ARG A 92 19.92 1.67 -4.34
N LEU A 93 20.25 2.91 -4.71
CA LEU A 93 19.97 3.46 -6.04
C LEU A 93 21.07 3.07 -7.02
N LEU A 94 20.70 2.32 -8.06
CA LEU A 94 21.62 1.83 -9.08
C LEU A 94 21.29 2.46 -10.44
N SER A 95 22.30 3.05 -11.08
CA SER A 95 22.19 3.57 -12.45
C SER A 95 21.94 2.42 -13.42
N ARG A 96 20.92 2.54 -14.28
CA ARG A 96 20.50 1.46 -15.17
C ARG A 96 20.70 1.77 -16.65
N GLN A 97 20.33 2.98 -17.07
CA GLN A 97 20.46 3.44 -18.44
C GLN A 97 20.42 4.96 -18.52
N VAL A 98 20.93 5.50 -19.62
CA VAL A 98 20.88 6.92 -19.95
C VAL A 98 20.10 7.08 -21.26
N LEU A 99 19.16 8.02 -21.28
CA LEU A 99 18.30 8.32 -22.43
C LEU A 99 18.52 9.76 -22.92
N PRO A 100 18.28 10.05 -24.21
CA PRO A 100 18.18 11.42 -24.69
C PRO A 100 17.04 12.19 -24.01
N THR A 101 17.18 13.51 -23.86
CA THR A 101 16.18 14.38 -23.23
C THR A 101 14.81 14.31 -23.92
N ASP A 102 14.77 14.23 -25.24
CA ASP A 102 13.52 14.14 -26.01
C ASP A 102 12.74 12.84 -25.71
N ASP A 103 13.44 11.73 -25.51
CA ASP A 103 12.82 10.45 -25.16
C ASP A 103 12.24 10.52 -23.73
N CYS A 104 12.85 11.31 -22.82
CA CYS A 104 12.35 11.52 -21.46
C CYS A 104 11.00 12.25 -21.42
N GLU A 105 10.86 13.36 -22.15
CA GLU A 105 9.59 14.10 -22.14
C GLU A 105 8.43 13.24 -22.66
N ARG A 106 8.70 12.44 -23.69
CA ARG A 106 7.72 11.51 -24.26
C ARG A 106 7.40 10.37 -23.29
N LEU A 107 8.42 9.85 -22.61
CA LEU A 107 8.26 8.79 -21.61
C LEU A 107 7.39 9.27 -20.43
N ILE A 108 7.66 10.46 -19.91
CA ILE A 108 6.85 11.05 -18.82
C ILE A 108 5.43 11.33 -19.29
N ALA A 109 5.24 11.86 -20.49
CA ALA A 109 3.91 12.06 -21.06
C ALA A 109 3.12 10.74 -21.20
N HIS A 110 3.78 9.67 -21.64
CA HIS A 110 3.17 8.33 -21.72
C HIS A 110 2.74 7.83 -20.33
N PHE A 111 3.62 7.92 -19.33
CA PHE A 111 3.29 7.52 -17.96
C PHE A 111 2.19 8.38 -17.33
N LYS A 112 2.16 9.69 -17.62
CA LYS A 112 1.07 10.59 -17.20
C LYS A 112 -0.26 10.19 -17.82
N PHE A 113 -0.27 9.86 -19.11
CA PHE A 113 -1.46 9.33 -19.77
C PHE A 113 -1.95 8.04 -19.10
N SER A 114 -1.07 7.05 -18.91
CA SER A 114 -1.43 5.76 -18.32
C SER A 114 -1.99 5.89 -16.89
N ALA A 115 -1.49 6.85 -16.12
CA ALA A 115 -1.91 7.11 -14.74
C ALA A 115 -3.02 8.17 -14.61
N SER A 116 -3.68 8.55 -15.71
CA SER A 116 -4.74 9.58 -15.74
C SER A 116 -4.33 10.95 -15.15
N MET A 117 -3.06 11.33 -15.34
CA MET A 117 -2.50 12.62 -14.94
C MET A 117 -2.61 13.66 -16.08
N ASP A 118 -2.56 14.95 -15.75
CA ASP A 118 -2.61 16.04 -16.74
C ASP A 118 -1.26 16.18 -17.46
N ILE A 119 -1.20 15.69 -18.70
CA ILE A 119 -0.01 15.73 -19.56
C ILE A 119 0.43 17.17 -19.86
N GLY A 120 -0.51 18.11 -19.95
CA GLY A 120 -0.26 19.51 -20.29
C GLY A 120 0.36 20.31 -19.16
N ASP A 121 0.01 19.99 -17.90
CA ASP A 121 0.58 20.68 -16.74
C ASP A 121 1.92 20.07 -16.32
N ARG A 122 3.03 20.76 -16.62
CA ARG A 122 4.39 20.36 -16.20
C ARG A 122 4.93 21.19 -15.03
N ARG A 123 4.13 22.11 -14.48
CA ARG A 123 4.58 23.13 -13.52
C ARG A 123 4.25 22.77 -12.07
N ARG A 124 3.38 21.79 -11.86
CA ARG A 124 2.92 21.36 -10.54
C ARG A 124 3.28 19.89 -10.32
N PRO A 125 3.63 19.49 -9.09
CA PRO A 125 3.68 18.09 -8.72
C PRO A 125 2.37 17.37 -9.05
N GLN A 126 2.47 16.17 -9.61
CA GLN A 126 1.30 15.31 -9.84
C GLN A 126 1.52 13.94 -9.26
N SER A 127 0.42 13.27 -8.93
CA SER A 127 0.43 11.87 -8.49
C SER A 127 -0.65 11.12 -9.23
N GLY A 128 -0.35 9.90 -9.63
CA GLY A 128 -1.26 9.00 -10.30
C GLY A 128 -0.91 7.56 -9.98
N ALA A 129 -1.80 6.65 -10.32
CA ALA A 129 -1.56 5.23 -10.17
C ALA A 129 -2.25 4.46 -11.29
N TYR A 130 -1.68 3.32 -11.67
CA TYR A 130 -2.33 2.37 -12.55
C TYR A 130 -1.74 0.98 -12.32
N SER A 131 -2.45 -0.06 -12.75
CA SER A 131 -2.00 -1.45 -12.63
C SER A 131 -1.79 -2.05 -14.01
N LEU A 132 -0.87 -3.01 -14.10
CA LEU A 132 -0.55 -3.73 -15.33
C LEU A 132 -0.11 -5.16 -15.01
N GLU A 133 -0.25 -6.07 -15.98
CA GLU A 133 0.10 -7.47 -15.82
C GLU A 133 1.50 -7.75 -16.41
N ILE A 134 2.45 -8.22 -15.59
CA ILE A 134 3.78 -8.66 -16.03
C ILE A 134 4.00 -10.09 -15.54
N ASP A 135 4.40 -10.98 -16.46
CA ASP A 135 4.72 -12.38 -16.15
C ASP A 135 3.58 -13.08 -15.36
N GLN A 136 2.32 -12.82 -15.75
CA GLN A 136 1.06 -13.26 -15.11
C GLN A 136 0.76 -12.67 -13.72
N LYS A 137 1.55 -11.69 -13.28
CA LYS A 137 1.38 -11.02 -12.00
C LYS A 137 0.78 -9.64 -12.21
N LEU A 138 -0.28 -9.33 -11.47
CA LEU A 138 -0.78 -7.96 -11.40
C LEU A 138 0.23 -7.12 -10.60
N ILE A 139 0.68 -6.01 -11.19
CA ILE A 139 1.62 -5.08 -10.58
C ILE A 139 0.95 -3.70 -10.55
N GLY A 140 0.78 -3.13 -9.36
CA GLY A 140 0.37 -1.75 -9.18
C GLY A 140 1.57 -0.83 -9.30
N LEU A 141 1.40 0.30 -9.97
CA LEU A 141 2.40 1.35 -10.08
C LEU A 141 1.84 2.65 -9.51
N ARG A 142 2.57 3.27 -8.59
CA ARG A 142 2.27 4.62 -8.09
C ARG A 142 3.30 5.60 -8.63
N LEU A 143 2.83 6.62 -9.32
CA LEU A 143 3.64 7.59 -10.03
C LEU A 143 3.59 8.93 -9.31
N SER A 144 4.73 9.60 -9.23
CA SER A 144 4.84 10.96 -8.72
C SER A 144 5.75 11.77 -9.64
N THR A 145 5.24 12.88 -10.16
CA THR A 145 6.04 13.82 -10.95
C THR A 145 6.39 15.04 -10.14
N LEU A 146 7.61 15.56 -10.35
CA LEU A 146 8.07 16.82 -9.77
C LEU A 146 8.70 17.71 -10.84
N PRO A 147 8.33 19.00 -10.89
CA PRO A 147 8.99 19.96 -11.77
C PRO A 147 10.46 20.16 -11.34
N SER A 148 11.37 20.07 -12.29
CA SER A 148 12.78 20.43 -12.19
C SER A 148 13.05 21.61 -13.14
N SER A 149 14.20 22.27 -13.03
CA SER A 149 14.50 23.59 -13.64
C SER A 149 13.95 23.79 -15.06
N HIS A 150 14.11 22.80 -15.94
CA HIS A 150 13.61 22.84 -17.32
C HIS A 150 12.89 21.56 -17.78
N HIS A 151 12.72 20.58 -16.89
CA HIS A 151 12.16 19.28 -17.21
C HIS A 151 11.29 18.77 -16.07
N GLU A 152 10.46 17.78 -16.34
CA GLU A 152 9.72 17.07 -15.32
C GLU A 152 10.51 15.82 -14.91
N SER A 153 10.59 15.51 -13.63
CA SER A 153 11.11 14.23 -13.12
C SER A 153 9.94 13.31 -12.80
N LEU A 154 10.16 12.00 -12.88
CA LEU A 154 9.15 10.99 -12.56
C LEU A 154 9.76 9.91 -11.67
N VAL A 155 9.06 9.59 -10.59
CA VAL A 155 9.33 8.41 -9.75
C VAL A 155 8.14 7.47 -9.86
N ILE A 156 8.43 6.18 -10.11
CA ILE A 156 7.43 5.11 -10.16
C ILE A 156 7.75 4.14 -9.04
N ARG A 157 6.86 4.02 -8.06
CA ARG A 157 6.92 2.98 -7.04
C ARG A 157 6.21 1.73 -7.55
N ILE A 158 6.92 0.60 -7.47
CA ILE A 158 6.40 -0.72 -7.87
C ILE A 158 5.76 -1.38 -6.66
N LEU A 159 4.50 -1.73 -6.79
CA LEU A 159 3.69 -2.39 -5.77
C LEU A 159 3.21 -3.73 -6.33
N PRO A 160 3.98 -4.83 -6.14
CA PRO A 160 3.53 -6.15 -6.55
C PRO A 160 2.19 -6.48 -5.88
N GLN A 161 1.19 -6.91 -6.65
CA GLN A 161 -0.15 -7.22 -6.11
C GLN A 161 -0.29 -8.70 -5.66
N GLU A 162 0.77 -9.53 -5.75
CA GLU A 162 0.79 -10.93 -5.26
C GLU A 162 1.66 -11.09 -3.99
N ASP A 163 1.48 -12.02 -3.04
CA ASP A 163 0.39 -12.93 -2.68
C ASP A 163 -0.21 -12.46 -1.35
N ASN A 164 -1.46 -12.82 -1.04
CA ASN A 164 -1.95 -12.77 0.34
C ASN A 164 -1.02 -13.64 1.19
N ILE A 165 -0.12 -12.99 1.94
CA ILE A 165 0.84 -13.68 2.79
C ILE A 165 0.02 -14.34 3.89
N HIS A 166 -0.06 -15.67 3.85
CA HIS A 166 -0.77 -16.42 4.88
C HIS A 166 -0.26 -16.00 6.27
N ILE A 167 -1.16 -15.81 7.24
CA ILE A 167 -0.83 -15.20 8.54
C ILE A 167 0.31 -15.92 9.27
N SER A 168 0.44 -17.24 9.06
CA SER A 168 1.52 -18.07 9.60
C SER A 168 2.93 -17.67 9.14
N LYS A 169 3.06 -16.91 8.05
CA LYS A 169 4.35 -16.43 7.49
C LYS A 169 4.65 -14.96 7.79
N ILE A 170 3.73 -14.23 8.42
CA ILE A 170 3.89 -12.79 8.66
C ILE A 170 4.98 -12.51 9.70
N SER A 171 4.95 -13.24 10.81
CA SER A 171 5.90 -13.08 11.91
C SER A 171 7.07 -14.06 11.80
N LEU A 172 8.27 -13.60 12.13
CA LEU A 172 9.43 -14.46 12.34
C LEU A 172 9.15 -15.55 13.40
N PHE A 173 8.37 -15.19 14.43
CA PHE A 173 7.96 -16.12 15.48
C PHE A 173 6.49 -16.52 15.28
N PRO A 174 6.18 -17.79 14.94
CA PRO A 174 4.81 -18.23 14.65
C PRO A 174 3.82 -18.02 15.80
N ALA A 175 4.28 -18.10 17.05
CA ALA A 175 3.45 -17.85 18.22
C ALA A 175 2.83 -16.44 18.22
N MET A 176 3.49 -15.46 17.61
CA MET A 176 2.94 -14.12 17.48
C MET A 176 1.81 -14.08 16.45
N SER A 177 1.95 -14.73 15.30
CA SER A 177 0.87 -14.83 14.30
C SER A 177 -0.42 -15.41 14.91
N ASN A 178 -0.30 -16.43 15.76
CA ASN A 178 -1.44 -17.00 16.48
C ASN A 178 -2.08 -16.00 17.46
N LYS A 179 -1.27 -15.19 18.16
CA LYS A 179 -1.78 -14.14 19.05
C LYS A 179 -2.50 -13.05 18.26
N LEU A 180 -1.94 -12.59 17.14
CA LEU A 180 -2.59 -11.61 16.26
C LEU A 180 -3.93 -12.13 15.72
N LEU A 181 -3.98 -13.38 15.28
CA LEU A 181 -5.22 -14.01 14.84
C LEU A 181 -6.26 -14.13 15.98
N ALA A 182 -5.81 -14.37 17.21
CA ALA A 182 -6.70 -14.43 18.37
C ALA A 182 -7.36 -13.08 18.68
N LEU A 183 -6.71 -11.95 18.37
CA LEU A 183 -7.30 -10.60 18.55
C LEU A 183 -8.56 -10.42 17.70
N LEU A 184 -8.65 -11.10 16.56
CA LEU A 184 -9.79 -11.00 15.65
C LEU A 184 -11.03 -11.73 16.16
N LYS A 185 -10.92 -12.50 17.26
CA LYS A 185 -12.05 -13.17 17.89
C LYS A 185 -12.86 -12.25 18.80
N HIS A 186 -12.31 -11.09 19.19
CA HIS A 186 -13.04 -10.11 19.98
C HIS A 186 -14.32 -9.67 19.25
N ALA A 187 -15.37 -9.40 20.01
CA ALA A 187 -16.64 -8.91 19.47
C ALA A 187 -16.54 -7.44 19.07
N HIS A 188 -15.87 -6.63 19.89
CA HIS A 188 -15.70 -5.19 19.68
C HIS A 188 -14.45 -4.67 20.38
N GLY A 189 -14.08 -3.44 20.03
CA GLY A 189 -12.95 -2.69 20.58
C GLY A 189 -11.95 -2.28 19.50
N LEU A 190 -10.82 -1.72 19.90
CA LEU A 190 -9.81 -1.13 19.03
C LEU A 190 -8.50 -1.93 19.10
N VAL A 191 -7.97 -2.31 17.94
CA VAL A 191 -6.64 -2.94 17.80
C VAL A 191 -5.78 -2.08 16.89
N LEU A 192 -4.63 -1.65 17.41
CA LEU A 192 -3.73 -0.74 16.71
C LEU A 192 -2.48 -1.45 16.22
N PHE A 193 -2.15 -1.23 14.95
CA PHE A 193 -0.90 -1.69 14.34
C PHE A 193 0.04 -0.52 14.14
N THR A 194 1.16 -0.53 14.84
CA THR A 194 2.10 0.60 14.81
C THR A 194 3.46 0.27 14.25
N GLY A 195 4.15 1.30 13.80
CA GLY A 195 5.50 1.23 13.25
C GLY A 195 5.72 2.23 12.12
N PRO A 196 6.97 2.41 11.69
CA PRO A 196 7.32 3.34 10.63
C PRO A 196 6.77 2.92 9.27
N THR A 197 6.90 3.79 8.28
CA THR A 197 6.63 3.46 6.88
C THR A 197 7.51 2.28 6.44
N GLY A 198 6.93 1.34 5.70
CA GLY A 198 7.65 0.15 5.23
C GLY A 198 7.88 -0.95 6.27
N SER A 199 7.32 -0.85 7.48
CA SER A 199 7.43 -1.92 8.49
C SER A 199 6.54 -3.14 8.21
N GLY A 200 5.63 -3.07 7.24
CA GLY A 200 4.73 -4.17 6.86
C GLY A 200 3.36 -4.17 7.55
N LYS A 201 2.93 -3.04 8.14
CA LYS A 201 1.61 -2.90 8.80
C LYS A 201 0.44 -3.27 7.88
N THR A 202 0.36 -2.62 6.72
CA THR A 202 -0.70 -2.87 5.72
C THR A 202 -0.69 -4.33 5.29
N THR A 203 0.47 -4.90 4.98
CA THR A 203 0.59 -6.32 4.65
C THR A 203 0.05 -7.23 5.76
N THR A 204 0.35 -6.92 7.02
CA THR A 204 -0.13 -7.67 8.19
C THR A 204 -1.64 -7.55 8.34
N LEU A 205 -2.20 -6.34 8.22
CA LEU A 205 -3.64 -6.10 8.27
C LEU A 205 -4.37 -6.86 7.18
N TYR A 206 -3.97 -6.73 5.92
CA TYR A 206 -4.62 -7.45 4.81
C TYR A 206 -4.56 -8.97 5.00
N SER A 207 -3.45 -9.50 5.54
CA SER A 207 -3.33 -10.92 5.85
C SER A 207 -4.32 -11.35 6.94
N LEU A 208 -4.47 -10.55 7.99
CA LEU A 208 -5.44 -10.80 9.07
C LEU A 208 -6.90 -10.70 8.55
N LEU A 209 -7.20 -9.71 7.73
CA LEU A 209 -8.54 -9.50 7.16
C LEU A 209 -8.93 -10.63 6.22
N HIS A 210 -8.01 -11.10 5.37
CA HIS A 210 -8.22 -12.23 4.47
C HIS A 210 -8.55 -13.52 5.23
N GLU A 211 -7.75 -13.85 6.25
CA GLU A 211 -8.02 -15.01 7.13
C GLU A 211 -9.36 -14.86 7.86
N THR A 212 -9.73 -13.64 8.23
CA THR A 212 -10.97 -13.39 8.96
C THR A 212 -12.21 -13.56 8.11
N SER A 213 -12.23 -12.95 6.93
CA SER A 213 -13.35 -13.07 5.99
C SER A 213 -13.57 -14.54 5.59
N SER A 214 -12.47 -15.25 5.30
CA SER A 214 -12.52 -16.66 4.89
C SER A 214 -12.83 -17.65 6.03
N LEU A 215 -12.23 -17.51 7.21
CA LEU A 215 -12.38 -18.46 8.32
C LEU A 215 -13.53 -18.12 9.26
N PHE A 216 -13.74 -16.84 9.58
CA PHE A 216 -14.71 -16.41 10.58
C PHE A 216 -16.04 -15.94 9.98
N LYS A 217 -16.15 -15.83 8.65
CA LYS A 217 -17.36 -15.40 7.92
C LYS A 217 -17.95 -14.09 8.47
N ARG A 218 -17.08 -13.15 8.81
CA ARG A 218 -17.43 -11.82 9.32
C ARG A 218 -17.49 -10.81 8.17
N ASN A 219 -18.43 -9.90 8.23
CA ASN A 219 -18.52 -8.77 7.30
C ASN A 219 -17.40 -7.76 7.61
N VAL A 220 -16.42 -7.67 6.71
CA VAL A 220 -15.27 -6.78 6.83
C VAL A 220 -15.43 -5.61 5.85
N ILE A 221 -15.38 -4.39 6.38
CA ILE A 221 -15.42 -3.18 5.58
C ILE A 221 -14.19 -2.30 5.89
N THR A 222 -13.50 -1.81 4.86
CA THR A 222 -12.31 -0.97 5.01
C THR A 222 -12.57 0.46 4.55
N LEU A 223 -11.87 1.42 5.17
CA LEU A 223 -11.87 2.84 4.80
C LEU A 223 -10.41 3.31 4.68
N GLU A 224 -9.95 3.55 3.45
CA GLU A 224 -8.52 3.70 3.12
C GLU A 224 -8.23 4.95 2.27
N ASP A 225 -7.01 5.47 2.34
CA ASP A 225 -6.55 6.63 1.57
C ASP A 225 -5.09 6.46 1.07
N PRO A 226 -4.86 5.91 -0.13
CA PRO A 226 -5.80 5.18 -0.99
C PRO A 226 -5.88 3.69 -0.63
N ILE A 227 -6.69 2.92 -1.35
CA ILE A 227 -6.66 1.45 -1.29
C ILE A 227 -5.32 0.96 -1.87
N GLU A 228 -4.55 0.21 -1.08
CA GLU A 228 -3.21 -0.25 -1.47
C GLU A 228 -3.22 -1.61 -2.20
N LYS A 229 -4.18 -2.48 -1.86
CA LYS A 229 -4.37 -3.80 -2.47
C LYS A 229 -5.84 -4.06 -2.69
N ASP A 230 -6.20 -4.53 -3.87
CA ASP A 230 -7.56 -4.96 -4.17
C ASP A 230 -7.85 -6.33 -3.53
N SER A 231 -9.06 -6.52 -3.03
CA SER A 231 -9.46 -7.74 -2.34
C SER A 231 -10.95 -8.03 -2.51
N ASP A 232 -11.26 -9.08 -3.26
CA ASP A 232 -12.63 -9.56 -3.48
C ASP A 232 -13.35 -10.07 -2.21
N LEU A 233 -12.61 -10.27 -1.11
CA LEU A 233 -13.15 -10.82 0.15
C LEU A 233 -13.66 -9.77 1.13
N VAL A 234 -13.40 -8.48 0.90
CA VAL A 234 -13.75 -7.41 1.83
C VAL A 234 -14.33 -6.23 1.05
N LEU A 235 -15.27 -5.49 1.63
CA LEU A 235 -15.79 -4.28 0.99
C LEU A 235 -14.82 -3.13 1.26
N GLN A 236 -14.20 -2.59 0.21
CA GLN A 236 -13.21 -1.52 0.35
C GLN A 236 -13.77 -0.17 -0.05
N VAL A 237 -13.68 0.82 0.85
CA VAL A 237 -14.09 2.20 0.60
C VAL A 237 -12.84 3.08 0.56
N GLN A 238 -12.65 3.79 -0.54
CA GLN A 238 -11.58 4.77 -0.64
C GLN A 238 -12.08 6.17 -0.26
N VAL A 239 -11.28 6.88 0.53
CA VAL A 239 -11.47 8.31 0.80
C VAL A 239 -11.40 9.10 -0.50
N ASN A 240 -12.38 9.96 -0.71
CA ASN A 240 -12.50 10.85 -1.84
C ASN A 240 -13.08 12.19 -1.40
N GLU A 241 -12.19 13.07 -0.91
CA GLU A 241 -12.55 14.42 -0.46
C GLU A 241 -13.29 15.23 -1.53
N LYS A 242 -12.96 15.06 -2.82
CA LYS A 242 -13.63 15.78 -3.92
C LYS A 242 -15.09 15.35 -4.10
N ALA A 243 -15.41 14.10 -3.78
CA ALA A 243 -16.77 13.57 -3.80
C ALA A 243 -17.48 13.70 -2.45
N GLY A 244 -16.82 14.29 -1.43
CA GLY A 244 -17.35 14.43 -0.08
C GLY A 244 -17.29 13.14 0.76
N VAL A 245 -16.45 12.17 0.38
CA VAL A 245 -16.22 10.94 1.13
C VAL A 245 -14.93 11.09 1.95
N SER A 246 -15.03 11.71 3.12
CA SER A 246 -13.97 11.78 4.13
C SER A 246 -13.94 10.54 5.04
N TYR A 247 -12.94 10.43 5.92
CA TYR A 247 -12.93 9.38 6.97
C TYR A 247 -14.21 9.42 7.83
N ALA A 248 -14.66 10.61 8.20
CA ALA A 248 -15.83 10.78 9.05
C ALA A 248 -17.14 10.37 8.38
N SER A 249 -17.35 10.83 7.15
CA SER A 249 -18.57 10.52 6.38
C SER A 249 -18.55 9.06 5.92
N GLY A 250 -17.40 8.54 5.50
CA GLY A 250 -17.18 7.14 5.17
C GLY A 250 -17.51 6.23 6.33
N LEU A 251 -16.98 6.49 7.54
CA LEU A 251 -17.26 5.62 8.68
C LEU A 251 -18.75 5.63 9.07
N LYS A 252 -19.40 6.80 9.06
CA LYS A 252 -20.85 6.89 9.30
C LYS A 252 -21.67 6.08 8.30
N ALA A 253 -21.24 6.02 7.04
CA ALA A 253 -21.89 5.19 6.03
C ALA A 253 -21.64 3.71 6.31
N ILE A 254 -20.39 3.32 6.61
CA ILE A 254 -19.99 1.94 6.93
C ILE A 254 -20.80 1.36 8.09
N LEU A 255 -21.07 2.12 9.15
CA LEU A 255 -21.88 1.68 10.29
C LEU A 255 -23.33 1.29 9.91
N ARG A 256 -23.81 1.63 8.72
CA ARG A 256 -25.13 1.23 8.19
C ARG A 256 -25.09 0.02 7.26
N HIS A 257 -23.91 -0.55 7.06
CA HIS A 257 -23.68 -1.74 6.22
C HIS A 257 -23.53 -3.03 7.04
N ASP A 258 -23.97 -3.03 8.29
CA ASP A 258 -23.87 -4.19 9.20
C ASP A 258 -22.45 -4.78 9.31
N PRO A 259 -21.41 -3.97 9.57
CA PRO A 259 -20.03 -4.47 9.65
C PRO A 259 -19.81 -5.25 10.96
N ASP A 260 -19.08 -6.36 10.89
CA ASP A 260 -18.53 -7.01 12.08
C ASP A 260 -17.16 -6.41 12.43
N ILE A 261 -16.36 -6.14 11.40
CA ILE A 261 -15.01 -5.60 11.52
C ILE A 261 -14.85 -4.41 10.58
N ILE A 262 -14.29 -3.34 11.13
CA ILE A 262 -14.02 -2.12 10.41
C ILE A 262 -12.52 -1.89 10.40
N MET A 263 -11.92 -1.74 9.23
CA MET A 263 -10.52 -1.32 9.11
C MET A 263 -10.46 0.15 8.71
N VAL A 264 -9.83 0.98 9.54
CA VAL A 264 -9.55 2.38 9.23
C VAL A 264 -8.07 2.49 8.87
N GLY A 265 -7.76 2.89 7.64
CA GLY A 265 -6.42 2.83 7.07
C GLY A 265 -5.31 3.33 8.00
N GLU A 266 -5.43 4.57 8.49
CA GLU A 266 -4.48 5.15 9.44
C GLU A 266 -5.12 6.25 10.29
N ILE A 267 -4.84 6.26 11.60
CA ILE A 267 -5.18 7.38 12.47
C ILE A 267 -4.03 8.39 12.44
N ARG A 268 -4.26 9.52 11.74
CA ARG A 268 -3.27 10.60 11.57
C ARG A 268 -3.56 11.85 12.40
N ASP A 269 -4.80 12.02 12.84
CA ASP A 269 -5.30 13.22 13.49
C ASP A 269 -6.38 12.89 14.54
N ALA A 270 -6.78 13.94 15.27
CA ALA A 270 -7.79 13.87 16.32
C ALA A 270 -9.16 13.41 15.81
N GLU A 271 -9.58 13.89 14.64
CA GLU A 271 -10.88 13.54 14.06
C GLU A 271 -10.95 12.04 13.75
N THR A 272 -9.92 11.50 13.08
CA THR A 272 -9.87 10.07 12.75
C THR A 272 -9.78 9.20 14.01
N ALA A 273 -9.03 9.66 15.02
CA ALA A 273 -8.91 8.97 16.30
C ALA A 273 -10.27 8.89 17.04
N GLU A 274 -10.97 10.02 17.18
CA GLU A 274 -12.30 10.10 17.80
C GLU A 274 -13.29 9.15 17.13
N ILE A 275 -13.25 9.11 15.81
CA ILE A 275 -14.18 8.35 14.97
C ILE A 275 -13.90 6.84 15.06
N ALA A 276 -12.63 6.42 15.08
CA ALA A 276 -12.25 5.02 15.31
C ALA A 276 -12.64 4.54 16.71
N VAL A 277 -12.40 5.36 17.75
CA VAL A 277 -12.76 5.06 19.14
C VAL A 277 -14.27 4.97 19.30
N ARG A 278 -15.04 5.88 18.70
CA ARG A 278 -16.51 5.83 18.71
C ARG A 278 -17.04 4.55 18.06
N ALA A 279 -16.51 4.16 16.90
CA ALA A 279 -16.92 2.90 16.28
C ALA A 279 -16.65 1.69 17.20
N ALA A 280 -15.50 1.67 17.87
CA ALA A 280 -15.17 0.65 18.86
C ALA A 280 -16.15 0.64 20.05
N LEU A 281 -16.51 1.81 20.59
CA LEU A 281 -17.51 1.95 21.67
C LEU A 281 -18.90 1.48 21.25
N THR A 282 -19.27 1.64 19.98
CA THR A 282 -20.58 1.22 19.44
C THR A 282 -20.68 -0.28 19.14
N GLY A 283 -19.72 -1.09 19.58
CA GLY A 283 -19.80 -2.54 19.48
C GLY A 283 -19.17 -3.14 18.23
N HIS A 284 -18.29 -2.42 17.55
CA HIS A 284 -17.55 -2.92 16.38
C HIS A 284 -16.10 -3.24 16.74
N LEU A 285 -15.52 -4.25 16.09
CA LEU A 285 -14.07 -4.47 16.16
C LEU A 285 -13.38 -3.59 15.11
N VAL A 286 -12.62 -2.61 15.58
CA VAL A 286 -11.92 -1.64 14.74
C VAL A 286 -10.43 -1.98 14.69
N LEU A 287 -9.90 -2.13 13.48
CA LEU A 287 -8.47 -2.27 13.22
C LEU A 287 -7.96 -0.97 12.59
N SER A 288 -6.83 -0.44 13.05
CA SER A 288 -6.23 0.74 12.43
C SER A 288 -4.72 0.75 12.55
N THR A 289 -4.06 1.62 11.77
CA THR A 289 -2.62 1.84 11.86
C THR A 289 -2.26 3.19 12.45
N MET A 290 -1.09 3.26 13.09
CA MET A 290 -0.47 4.52 13.51
C MET A 290 1.04 4.50 13.32
N HIS A 291 1.64 5.68 13.19
CA HIS A 291 3.09 5.84 13.16
C HIS A 291 3.64 6.16 14.55
N THR A 292 3.91 5.12 15.34
CA THR A 292 4.63 5.25 16.62
C THR A 292 5.87 4.36 16.65
N ARG A 293 6.82 4.72 17.53
CA ARG A 293 8.07 3.98 17.71
C ARG A 293 7.79 2.60 18.30
N ASP A 294 7.04 2.55 19.39
CA ASP A 294 6.70 1.32 20.10
C ASP A 294 5.19 1.29 20.42
N ALA A 295 4.76 0.23 21.11
CA ALA A 295 3.36 0.02 21.42
C ALA A 295 2.88 0.96 22.55
N LYS A 296 3.76 1.36 23.48
CA LYS A 296 3.39 2.34 24.53
C LYS A 296 3.12 3.72 23.93
N GLY A 297 3.96 4.17 23.00
CA GLY A 297 3.84 5.44 22.30
C GLY A 297 2.51 5.63 21.59
N ALA A 298 1.86 4.55 21.17
CA ALA A 298 0.52 4.57 20.60
C ALA A 298 -0.54 5.13 21.56
N ILE A 299 -0.43 4.77 22.84
CA ILE A 299 -1.38 5.18 23.88
C ILE A 299 -1.23 6.68 24.15
N TYR A 300 0.01 7.15 24.30
CA TYR A 300 0.30 8.58 24.44
C TYR A 300 -0.17 9.36 23.20
N ARG A 301 0.01 8.81 22.01
CA ARG A 301 -0.43 9.45 20.75
C ARG A 301 -1.95 9.61 20.68
N LEU A 302 -2.72 8.63 21.15
CA LEU A 302 -4.18 8.77 21.25
C LEU A 302 -4.57 9.91 22.22
N CYS A 303 -3.85 10.05 23.33
CA CYS A 303 -4.07 11.13 24.28
C CYS A 303 -3.71 12.51 23.68
N GLU A 304 -2.62 12.60 22.93
CA GLU A 304 -2.24 13.81 22.17
C GLU A 304 -3.32 14.20 21.14
N PHE A 305 -3.99 13.21 20.55
CA PHE A 305 -5.14 13.39 19.68
C PHE A 305 -6.44 13.71 20.41
N GLY A 306 -6.41 13.88 21.73
CA GLY A 306 -7.55 14.31 22.53
C GLY A 306 -8.52 13.18 22.93
N VAL A 307 -8.17 11.91 22.68
CA VAL A 307 -8.97 10.78 23.15
C VAL A 307 -8.83 10.66 24.67
N GLY A 308 -9.96 10.58 25.38
CA GLY A 308 -9.96 10.50 26.83
C GLY A 308 -9.44 9.15 27.35
N TRP A 309 -8.74 9.17 28.50
CA TRP A 309 -8.24 7.93 29.14
C TRP A 309 -9.32 6.88 29.37
N GLN A 310 -10.53 7.30 29.74
CA GLN A 310 -11.66 6.41 29.95
C GLN A 310 -12.08 5.72 28.64
N GLU A 311 -12.09 6.45 27.52
CA GLU A 311 -12.43 5.90 26.21
C GLU A 311 -11.36 4.91 25.74
N ILE A 312 -10.08 5.24 25.95
CA ILE A 312 -8.95 4.34 25.65
C ILE A 312 -9.07 3.06 26.49
N GLU A 313 -9.31 3.17 27.79
CA GLU A 313 -9.42 2.02 28.69
C GLU A 313 -10.62 1.11 28.35
N GLN A 314 -11.72 1.69 27.86
CA GLN A 314 -12.90 0.95 27.44
C GLN A 314 -12.76 0.29 26.07
N THR A 315 -12.02 0.91 25.14
CA THR A 315 -11.97 0.46 23.74
C THR A 315 -10.73 -0.33 23.40
N LEU A 316 -9.56 0.03 23.92
CA LEU A 316 -8.29 -0.48 23.43
C LEU A 316 -8.04 -1.92 23.90
N ILE A 317 -8.04 -2.86 22.95
CA ILE A 317 -7.81 -4.29 23.21
C ILE A 317 -6.32 -4.63 23.15
N ALA A 318 -5.67 -4.09 22.13
CA ALA A 318 -4.28 -4.39 21.85
C ALA A 318 -3.60 -3.29 21.03
N VAL A 319 -2.30 -3.13 21.27
CA VAL A 319 -1.40 -2.34 20.44
C VAL A 319 -0.24 -3.22 20.03
N THR A 320 0.06 -3.24 18.74
CA THR A 320 1.26 -3.88 18.21
C THR A 320 2.25 -2.83 17.75
N ALA A 321 3.55 -3.10 17.90
CA ALA A 321 4.58 -2.37 17.18
C ALA A 321 5.38 -3.34 16.31
N GLN A 322 5.50 -3.03 15.03
CA GLN A 322 6.07 -3.91 14.01
C GLN A 322 7.37 -3.33 13.43
N ARG A 323 8.34 -4.21 13.17
CA ARG A 323 9.54 -3.93 12.36
C ARG A 323 9.79 -5.05 11.36
N LEU A 324 10.37 -4.68 10.22
CA LEU A 324 10.78 -5.62 9.18
C LEU A 324 12.30 -5.76 9.25
N VAL A 325 12.76 -6.93 9.71
CA VAL A 325 14.18 -7.22 9.92
C VAL A 325 14.76 -8.01 8.77
N GLU A 326 16.04 -7.80 8.48
CA GLU A 326 16.78 -8.67 7.57
C GLU A 326 17.15 -10.01 8.21
N LEU A 327 16.88 -11.09 7.47
CA LEU A 327 17.23 -12.44 7.90
C LEU A 327 18.68 -12.78 7.53
N SER A 328 19.34 -13.48 8.45
CA SER A 328 20.61 -14.16 8.22
C SER A 328 20.36 -15.47 7.46
N CYS A 329 21.23 -15.79 6.50
CA CYS A 329 21.17 -17.09 5.85
C CYS A 329 21.63 -18.15 6.86
N PRO A 330 20.83 -19.20 7.13
CA PRO A 330 21.23 -20.25 8.07
C PRO A 330 22.42 -21.09 7.56
N TYR A 331 22.73 -20.99 6.27
CA TYR A 331 23.81 -21.75 5.63
C TYR A 331 25.06 -20.92 5.33
N CYS A 332 25.00 -19.59 5.43
CA CYS A 332 26.09 -18.72 4.99
C CYS A 332 26.43 -17.68 6.05
N SER A 333 27.70 -17.60 6.42
CA SER A 333 28.23 -16.66 7.41
C SER A 333 28.47 -15.25 6.84
N GLY A 334 27.55 -14.74 6.01
CA GLY A 334 27.65 -13.41 5.43
C GLY A 334 27.09 -13.32 4.02
N THR A 335 27.93 -13.53 3.00
CA THR A 335 27.55 -13.38 1.59
C THR A 335 27.08 -14.70 1.01
N CYS A 336 25.81 -14.77 0.62
CA CYS A 336 25.27 -15.96 -0.04
C CYS A 336 25.82 -16.09 -1.48
N PRO A 337 26.39 -17.25 -1.86
CA PRO A 337 26.70 -17.52 -3.26
C PRO A 337 25.41 -17.63 -4.09
N PRO A 338 25.47 -17.44 -5.43
CA PRO A 338 24.29 -17.43 -6.31
C PRO A 338 23.41 -18.70 -6.22
N HIS A 339 24.01 -19.84 -5.86
CA HIS A 339 23.34 -21.13 -5.74
C HIS A 339 22.89 -21.46 -4.31
N CYS A 340 23.03 -20.53 -3.37
CA CYS A 340 22.58 -20.76 -2.00
C CYS A 340 21.05 -20.87 -1.96
N ARG A 341 20.53 -21.97 -1.41
CA ARG A 341 19.09 -22.14 -1.20
C ARG A 341 18.49 -21.05 -0.30
N GLY A 342 19.29 -20.52 0.64
CA GLY A 342 18.91 -19.38 1.49
C GLY A 342 18.94 -18.02 0.77
N ALA A 343 19.57 -17.90 -0.41
CA ALA A 343 19.54 -16.65 -1.20
C ALA A 343 18.17 -16.37 -1.82
N ALA A 344 17.39 -17.43 -2.08
CA ALA A 344 16.05 -17.36 -2.66
C ALA A 344 14.93 -17.26 -1.60
N ALA A 345 15.22 -17.63 -0.35
CA ALA A 345 14.28 -17.46 0.76
C ALA A 345 14.13 -15.97 1.09
N GLY A 346 12.90 -15.53 1.37
CA GLY A 346 12.60 -14.12 1.65
C GLY A 346 13.59 -13.52 2.64
N LYS A 347 14.29 -12.45 2.22
CA LYS A 347 15.38 -11.83 3.00
C LYS A 347 14.91 -11.08 4.25
N ARG A 348 13.61 -11.04 4.50
CA ARG A 348 13.00 -10.20 5.54
C ARG A 348 11.87 -10.94 6.25
N ALA A 349 11.73 -10.71 7.55
CA ALA A 349 10.59 -11.15 8.34
C ALA A 349 10.12 -10.05 9.28
N SER A 350 8.86 -10.09 9.70
CA SER A 350 8.36 -9.12 10.68
C SER A 350 8.62 -9.62 12.10
N VAL A 351 9.06 -8.71 12.96
CA VAL A 351 9.06 -8.89 14.42
C VAL A 351 8.05 -7.93 15.03
N PHE A 352 7.45 -8.37 16.13
CA PHE A 352 6.37 -7.63 16.78
C PHE A 352 6.62 -7.52 18.28
N GLU A 353 6.26 -6.36 18.80
CA GLU A 353 5.86 -6.13 20.18
C GLU A 353 4.34 -6.14 20.25
N LEU A 354 3.77 -6.76 21.28
CA LEU A 354 2.32 -6.85 21.47
C LEU A 354 1.97 -6.50 22.92
N LEU A 355 1.27 -5.38 23.09
CA LEU A 355 0.63 -4.97 24.33
C LEU A 355 -0.83 -5.39 24.32
N THR A 356 -1.24 -6.23 25.28
CA THR A 356 -2.64 -6.63 25.47
C THR A 356 -2.86 -7.14 26.90
N GLY A 357 -4.11 -7.26 27.34
CA GLY A 357 -4.49 -7.79 28.64
C GLY A 357 -3.83 -7.07 29.82
N LYS A 358 -3.23 -7.84 30.74
CA LYS A 358 -2.58 -7.28 31.96
C LYS A 358 -1.46 -6.31 31.64
N ALA A 359 -0.66 -6.57 30.60
CA ALA A 359 0.43 -5.68 30.21
C ALA A 359 -0.13 -4.33 29.73
N LEU A 360 -1.18 -4.34 28.90
CA LEU A 360 -1.83 -3.10 28.46
C LEU A 360 -2.40 -2.31 29.63
N SER A 361 -3.11 -2.97 30.56
CA SER A 361 -3.64 -2.31 31.76
C SER A 361 -2.52 -1.67 32.60
N ALA A 362 -1.40 -2.35 32.76
CA ALA A 362 -0.25 -1.84 33.51
C ALA A 362 0.40 -0.62 32.82
N VAL A 363 0.55 -0.65 31.50
CA VAL A 363 1.03 0.51 30.71
C VAL A 363 0.10 1.70 30.88
N MET A 364 -1.22 1.48 30.83
CA MET A 364 -2.20 2.56 30.97
C MET A 364 -2.19 3.18 32.38
N LYS A 365 -1.83 2.41 33.41
CA LYS A 365 -1.63 2.94 34.78
C LYS A 365 -0.33 3.75 34.87
N GLU A 366 0.76 3.19 34.36
CA GLU A 366 2.06 3.89 34.26
C GLU A 366 1.90 5.24 33.53
N ALA A 367 1.19 5.25 32.41
CA ALA A 367 0.95 6.46 31.61
C ALA A 367 0.08 7.51 32.33
N ARG A 368 -0.70 7.10 33.34
CA ARG A 368 -1.45 8.00 34.24
C ARG A 368 -0.61 8.50 35.42
N GLY A 369 0.66 8.11 35.52
CA GLY A 369 1.54 8.44 36.64
C GLY A 369 1.37 7.51 37.85
N GLU A 370 0.64 6.41 37.70
CA GLU A 370 0.48 5.40 38.77
C GLU A 370 1.65 4.40 38.72
N GLY A 371 2.16 4.01 39.89
CA GLY A 371 3.19 2.98 39.98
C GLY A 371 2.67 1.62 39.50
N SER A 372 3.29 1.07 38.45
CA SER A 372 2.96 -0.27 37.95
C SER A 372 4.22 -1.04 37.57
N ALA A 373 4.44 -2.20 38.19
CA ALA A 373 5.49 -3.12 37.81
C ALA A 373 4.91 -4.16 36.83
N TYR A 374 5.40 -4.16 35.59
CA TYR A 374 5.08 -5.20 34.62
C TYR A 374 6.24 -5.40 33.66
N GLN A 375 6.36 -6.63 33.16
CA GLN A 375 7.30 -6.97 32.10
C GLN A 375 6.52 -7.58 30.95
N TYR A 376 6.85 -7.14 29.74
CA TYR A 376 6.35 -7.74 28.52
C TYR A 376 7.46 -7.76 27.47
N PRO A 377 7.41 -8.69 26.49
CA PRO A 377 8.41 -8.73 25.43
C PRO A 377 8.30 -7.49 24.53
N THR A 378 9.34 -6.64 24.55
CA THR A 378 9.48 -5.49 23.67
C THR A 378 10.04 -5.87 22.30
N LEU A 379 10.04 -4.93 21.36
CA LEU A 379 10.74 -5.10 20.07
C LEU A 379 12.22 -5.47 20.27
N LYS A 380 12.92 -4.83 21.23
CA LYS A 380 14.31 -5.15 21.58
C LYS A 380 14.46 -6.63 21.97
N ASN A 381 13.57 -7.14 22.82
CA ASN A 381 13.59 -8.54 23.24
C ASN A 381 13.34 -9.50 22.06
N ALA A 382 12.43 -9.15 21.15
CA ALA A 382 12.15 -9.95 19.96
C ALA A 382 13.35 -10.00 18.99
N ILE A 383 14.02 -8.87 18.76
CA ILE A 383 15.21 -8.79 17.91
C ILE A 383 16.38 -9.54 18.55
N LEU A 384 16.65 -9.32 19.85
CA LEU A 384 17.69 -10.04 20.59
C LEU A 384 17.48 -11.56 20.51
N LYS A 385 16.24 -12.02 20.69
CA LYS A 385 15.89 -13.43 20.53
C LYS A 385 16.20 -13.94 19.13
N GLY A 386 15.88 -13.16 18.09
CA GLY A 386 16.16 -13.56 16.70
C GLY A 386 17.65 -13.59 16.38
N ILE A 387 18.44 -12.68 16.95
CA ILE A 387 19.91 -12.68 16.85
C ILE A 387 20.49 -13.90 17.55
N ALA A 388 20.08 -14.16 18.80
CA ALA A 388 20.56 -15.30 19.58
C ALA A 388 20.24 -16.66 18.92
N LEU A 389 19.14 -16.74 18.16
CA LEU A 389 18.77 -17.91 17.38
C LEU A 389 19.44 -17.98 15.99
N GLY A 390 20.24 -16.99 15.61
CA GLY A 390 20.94 -16.92 14.32
C GLY A 390 20.06 -16.54 13.14
N TYR A 391 18.82 -16.09 13.37
CA TYR A 391 17.89 -15.70 12.31
C TYR A 391 18.04 -14.25 11.86
N ILE A 392 18.49 -13.37 12.75
CA ILE A 392 18.61 -11.93 12.48
C ILE A 392 20.08 -11.52 12.56
N LYS A 393 20.51 -10.57 11.72
CA LYS A 393 21.85 -9.98 11.78
C LYS A 393 21.97 -9.02 12.97
N GLU A 394 23.14 -8.97 13.61
CA GLU A 394 23.39 -8.05 14.73
C GLU A 394 23.17 -6.57 14.36
N ALA A 395 23.51 -6.18 13.13
CA ALA A 395 23.31 -4.81 12.63
C ALA A 395 21.84 -4.33 12.65
N GLU A 396 20.87 -5.25 12.71
CA GLU A 396 19.45 -4.88 12.85
C GLU A 396 19.11 -4.36 14.26
N MET A 397 19.94 -4.67 15.28
CA MET A 397 19.83 -4.07 16.61
C MET A 397 20.06 -2.56 16.51
N ASP A 398 21.20 -2.14 15.95
CA ASP A 398 21.57 -0.73 15.82
C ASP A 398 20.59 0.05 14.95
N ARG A 399 20.03 -0.62 13.93
CA ARG A 399 19.06 -0.03 13.01
C ARG A 399 17.71 0.29 13.67
N TRP A 400 17.22 -0.62 14.51
CA TRP A 400 15.83 -0.55 15.00
C TRP A 400 15.69 -0.25 16.48
N VAL A 401 16.72 -0.50 17.26
CA VAL A 401 16.77 -0.27 18.70
C VAL A 401 17.76 0.84 18.96
N TYR A 402 17.25 2.05 19.13
CA TYR A 402 18.07 3.14 19.68
C TYR A 402 18.44 2.79 21.11
N ASN A 403 19.74 2.78 21.42
CA ASN A 403 20.20 2.71 22.80
C ASN A 403 19.77 4.02 23.49
N GLU A 404 18.98 3.91 24.54
CA GLU A 404 18.57 5.05 25.38
C GLU A 404 19.72 5.50 26.32
N ASP A 405 20.86 4.81 26.28
CA ASP A 405 22.06 5.07 27.11
C ASP A 405 23.14 5.90 26.39
N SER A 406 22.79 6.77 25.44
CA SER A 406 23.75 7.66 24.74
C SER A 406 23.62 9.12 25.17
#